data_AF-G7Y921-F1
#
_entry.id   AF-G7Y921-F1
#
_cell.length_a   1.000
_cell.length_b   1.000
_cell.length_c   1.000
_cell.angle_alpha   90.00
_cell.angle_beta   90.00
_cell.angle_gamma   90.00
#
_symmetry.space_group_name_H-M   'P 1'
#
loop_
_entity.id
_entity.type
_entity.pdbx_description
1 polymer ?
#
loop_
_entity_poly.entity_id
_entity_poly.type
_entity_poly.pdbx_seq_one_letter_code
_entity_poly.pdbx_strand_id
1 'polypeptide(L)'
;KDCLVWGLLPVPGKSDIEKSKYFKGRFTGDPSYECEFVDIRQRPGEEGDEIEERENLITMKEEDRLAATIERIERDVTIVPRGAYMRLSSGQVIRNKNFEGLTVAEASKLLSYFHFRPPIHLPHKPLLDRARLDKAIDFLDTIEDDNPKGCWSITLERGSRLVLVKSLLWLGYVLYHLPGTNKYGSIYVGTGEYNVDLPFML
;
A
#
# COMPACT_ATOMS: atom_id res chain seq x y z
N LYS A 1 19.90 7.28 8.29
CA LYS A 1 20.89 8.13 8.97
C LYS A 1 22.32 7.64 8.75
N ASP A 2 22.64 6.34 8.83
CA ASP A 2 24.00 5.87 8.50
C ASP A 2 24.10 4.41 8.02
N CYS A 3 23.00 3.65 7.99
CA CYS A 3 22.97 2.20 7.70
C CYS A 3 23.83 1.35 8.67
N LEU A 4 24.20 1.91 9.82
CA LEU A 4 25.04 1.27 10.83
C LEU A 4 24.25 1.03 12.13
N VAL A 5 23.49 2.04 12.55
CA VAL A 5 22.72 1.99 13.80
C VAL A 5 21.23 1.82 13.49
N TRP A 6 20.65 0.76 14.04
CA TRP A 6 19.23 0.43 13.87
C TRP A 6 18.46 0.83 15.14
N GLY A 7 17.53 1.78 14.98
CA GLY A 7 16.57 2.15 16.02
C GLY A 7 15.29 1.33 15.90
N LEU A 8 14.59 1.16 17.02
CA LEU A 8 13.25 0.56 17.03
C LEU A 8 12.21 1.65 16.72
N LEU A 9 11.31 1.37 15.79
CA LEU A 9 10.15 2.22 15.55
C LEU A 9 9.00 1.84 16.48
N PRO A 10 8.19 2.81 16.94
CA PRO A 10 6.98 2.53 17.70
C PRO A 10 5.96 1.79 16.82
N VAL A 11 5.12 0.96 17.44
CA VAL A 11 4.01 0.29 16.73
C VAL A 11 2.83 1.26 16.70
N PRO A 12 2.40 1.74 15.52
CA PRO A 12 1.37 2.78 15.43
C PRO A 12 0.00 2.20 15.78
N GLY A 13 -0.79 2.94 16.57
CA GLY A 13 -2.19 2.64 16.80
C GLY A 13 -3.06 2.96 15.59
N LYS A 14 -4.30 2.45 15.56
CA LYS A 14 -5.26 2.80 14.49
C LYS A 14 -5.55 4.31 14.44
N SER A 15 -5.57 4.96 15.60
CA SER A 15 -5.70 6.43 15.70
C SER A 15 -4.55 7.15 15.01
N ASP A 16 -3.33 6.62 15.14
CA ASP A 16 -2.11 7.28 14.68
C ASP A 16 -1.97 7.13 13.17
N ILE A 17 -2.37 5.97 12.63
CA ILE A 17 -2.51 5.74 11.20
C ILE A 17 -3.50 6.74 10.57
N GLU A 18 -4.66 6.96 11.20
CA GLU A 18 -5.63 7.94 10.69
C GLU A 18 -5.11 9.38 10.83
N LYS A 19 -4.49 9.73 11.97
CA LYS A 19 -3.86 11.04 12.17
C LYS A 19 -2.75 11.34 11.16
N SER A 20 -1.98 10.33 10.77
CA SER A 20 -0.87 10.50 9.82
C SER A 20 -1.32 11.05 8.44
N LYS A 21 -2.61 10.93 8.10
CA LYS A 21 -3.16 11.43 6.83
C LYS A 21 -3.24 12.96 6.77
N TYR A 22 -3.31 13.63 7.92
CA TYR A 22 -3.39 15.10 7.98
C TYR A 22 -2.03 15.76 7.70
N PHE A 23 -0.93 15.11 8.10
CA PHE A 23 0.41 15.65 7.98
C PHE A 23 0.96 15.48 6.56
N LYS A 24 0.75 16.50 5.73
CA LYS A 24 1.33 16.60 4.37
C LYS A 24 2.70 17.27 4.44
N GLY A 25 3.66 16.75 3.67
CA GLY A 25 5.01 17.31 3.56
C GLY A 25 6.11 16.32 3.94
N ARG A 26 7.36 16.73 3.70
CA ARG A 26 8.53 15.88 3.90
C ARG A 26 8.87 15.69 5.38
N PHE A 27 9.50 14.57 5.68
CA PHE A 27 10.14 14.31 6.97
C PHE A 27 11.35 15.23 7.15
N THR A 28 11.55 15.74 8.37
CA THR A 28 12.71 16.60 8.70
C THR A 28 13.96 15.76 8.95
N GLY A 29 13.78 14.50 9.34
CA GLY A 29 14.85 13.60 9.74
C GLY A 29 15.19 13.67 11.23
N ASP A 30 14.44 14.42 12.05
CA ASP A 30 14.57 14.42 13.50
C ASP A 30 13.42 13.63 14.16
N PRO A 31 13.69 12.46 14.78
CA PRO A 31 12.66 11.67 15.46
C PRO A 31 11.88 12.41 16.54
N SER A 32 12.51 13.40 17.20
CA SER A 32 11.90 14.17 18.29
C SER A 32 11.10 15.38 17.82
N TYR A 33 11.10 15.67 16.51
CA TYR A 33 10.33 16.78 15.96
C TYR A 33 8.83 16.53 16.12
N GLU A 34 8.09 17.54 16.59
CA GLU A 34 6.64 17.51 16.70
C GLU A 34 6.02 18.23 15.50
N CYS A 35 5.32 17.46 14.67
CA CYS A 35 4.53 18.00 13.57
C CYS A 35 3.23 18.57 14.12
N GLU A 36 2.87 19.76 13.65
CA GLU A 36 1.61 20.43 13.98
C GLU A 36 0.74 20.57 12.73
N PHE A 37 -0.56 20.31 12.88
CA PHE A 37 -1.55 20.53 11.83
C PHE A 37 -2.77 21.21 12.44
N VAL A 38 -3.21 22.33 11.85
CA VAL A 38 -4.41 23.06 12.27
C VAL A 38 -5.57 22.62 11.38
N ASP A 39 -6.52 21.87 11.95
CA ASP A 39 -7.76 21.47 11.30
C ASP A 39 -8.84 22.53 11.55
N ILE A 40 -9.13 23.36 10.53
CA ILE A 40 -10.17 24.40 10.60
C ILE A 40 -11.50 23.76 10.19
N ARG A 41 -12.42 23.60 11.15
CA ARG A 41 -13.77 23.10 10.88
C ARG A 41 -14.77 24.23 10.96
N GLN A 42 -15.48 24.44 9.86
CA GLN A 42 -16.62 25.36 9.79
C GLN A 42 -17.89 24.63 10.22
N ARG A 43 -18.64 25.21 11.16
CA ARG A 43 -19.99 24.77 11.53
C ARG A 43 -20.99 25.89 11.27
N PRO A 44 -22.24 25.57 10.87
CA PRO A 44 -23.31 26.55 10.90
C PRO A 44 -23.50 27.02 12.34
N GLY A 45 -23.46 28.33 12.57
CA GLY A 45 -23.73 28.96 13.85
C GLY A 45 -25.19 28.77 14.28
N GLU A 46 -25.47 29.07 15.54
CA GLU A 46 -26.83 28.92 16.11
C GLU A 46 -27.85 29.88 15.47
N GLU A 47 -27.38 31.00 14.91
CA GLU A 47 -28.15 31.88 14.02
C GLU A 47 -27.75 31.61 12.57
N GLY A 48 -28.73 31.26 11.72
CA GLY A 48 -28.55 30.57 10.43
C GLY A 48 -27.69 31.23 9.34
N ASP A 49 -27.05 32.38 9.64
CA ASP A 49 -26.15 33.10 8.73
C ASP A 49 -24.70 33.24 9.26
N GLU A 50 -24.40 32.83 10.50
CA GLU A 50 -23.03 32.88 11.04
C GLU A 50 -22.30 31.53 10.80
N ILE A 51 -21.02 31.59 10.40
CA ILE A 51 -20.15 30.41 10.27
C ILE A 51 -19.17 30.44 11.43
N GLU A 52 -19.26 29.49 12.36
CA GLU A 52 -18.28 29.34 13.42
C GLU A 52 -17.08 28.53 12.91
N GLU A 53 -15.90 29.15 12.93
CA GLU A 53 -14.62 28.49 12.64
C GLU A 53 -14.00 27.96 13.93
N ARG A 54 -13.93 26.64 14.06
CA ARG A 54 -13.22 25.99 15.18
C ARG A 54 -11.90 25.41 14.70
N GLU A 55 -10.82 25.98 15.18
CA GLU A 55 -9.47 25.47 14.97
C GLU A 55 -9.20 24.32 15.94
N ASN A 56 -8.84 23.14 15.42
CA ASN A 56 -8.32 22.05 16.23
C ASN A 56 -6.85 21.83 15.89
N LEU A 57 -5.97 22.06 16.86
CA LEU A 57 -4.54 21.73 16.75
C LEU A 57 -4.34 20.23 16.95
N ILE A 58 -3.79 19.56 15.95
CA ILE A 58 -3.41 18.15 15.98
C ILE A 58 -1.88 18.08 15.95
N THR A 59 -1.29 17.42 16.95
CA THR A 59 0.16 17.22 17.03
C THR A 59 0.53 15.74 16.94
N MET A 60 1.72 15.46 16.38
CA MET A 60 2.25 14.11 16.26
C MET A 60 3.78 14.16 16.17
N LYS A 61 4.47 13.29 16.92
CA LYS A 61 5.93 13.15 16.79
C LYS A 61 6.31 12.56 15.44
N GLU A 62 7.47 12.94 14.94
CA GLU A 62 7.95 12.48 13.63
C GLU A 62 8.21 10.97 13.60
N GLU A 63 8.71 10.39 14.70
CA GLU A 63 8.90 8.94 14.82
C GLU A 63 7.58 8.16 14.71
N ASP A 64 6.52 8.63 15.38
CA ASP A 64 5.18 8.03 15.32
C ASP A 64 4.58 8.20 13.92
N ARG A 65 4.75 9.39 13.33
CA ARG A 65 4.31 9.70 11.97
C ARG A 65 5.00 8.78 10.96
N LEU A 66 6.30 8.56 11.10
CA LEU A 66 7.08 7.68 10.23
C LEU A 66 6.57 6.24 10.33
N ALA A 67 6.39 5.73 11.55
CA ALA A 67 5.86 4.38 11.76
C ALA A 67 4.46 4.21 11.15
N ALA A 68 3.57 5.18 11.37
CA ALA A 68 2.22 5.18 10.80
C ALA A 68 2.23 5.25 9.26
N THR A 69 3.12 6.04 8.66
CA THR A 69 3.28 6.12 7.20
C THR A 69 3.82 4.82 6.61
N ILE A 70 4.80 4.17 7.26
CA ILE A 70 5.31 2.87 6.83
C ILE A 70 4.19 1.83 6.83
N GLU A 71 3.41 1.73 7.90
CA GLU A 71 2.27 0.80 7.98
C GLU A 71 1.25 1.05 6.86
N ARG A 72 0.98 2.32 6.53
CA ARG A 72 0.10 2.68 5.40
C ARG A 72 0.66 2.22 4.06
N ILE A 73 1.94 2.50 3.80
CA ILE A 73 2.62 2.07 2.58
C ILE A 73 2.56 0.54 2.49
N GLU A 74 3.02 -0.17 3.53
CA GLU A 74 3.04 -1.62 3.53
C GLU A 74 1.65 -2.21 3.29
N ARG A 75 0.62 -1.65 3.92
CA ARG A 75 -0.76 -2.08 3.74
C ARG A 75 -1.29 -1.81 2.31
N ASP A 76 -0.81 -0.80 1.61
CA ASP A 76 -1.36 -0.41 0.30
C ASP A 76 -0.56 -0.95 -0.88
N VAL A 77 0.75 -1.19 -0.72
CA VAL A 77 1.60 -1.57 -1.86
C VAL A 77 2.32 -2.90 -1.72
N THR A 78 2.36 -3.53 -0.53
CA THR A 78 3.04 -4.82 -0.41
C THR A 78 2.31 -5.86 -1.24
N ILE A 79 2.90 -6.23 -2.36
CA ILE A 79 2.31 -7.14 -3.34
C ILE A 79 3.23 -8.32 -3.65
N VAL A 80 2.63 -9.42 -4.09
CA VAL A 80 3.32 -10.67 -4.41
C VAL A 80 2.77 -11.27 -5.71
N PRO A 81 3.59 -12.00 -6.49
CA PRO A 81 3.11 -12.73 -7.66
C PRO A 81 2.10 -13.83 -7.28
N ARG A 82 1.12 -14.08 -8.16
CA ARG A 82 0.13 -15.15 -8.03
C ARG A 82 0.82 -16.50 -7.81
N GLY A 83 0.38 -17.24 -6.80
CA GLY A 83 0.92 -18.57 -6.51
C GLY A 83 2.26 -18.59 -5.77
N ALA A 84 2.88 -17.43 -5.48
CA ALA A 84 4.08 -17.37 -4.63
C ALA A 84 3.81 -17.79 -3.18
N TYR A 85 2.57 -17.59 -2.71
CA TYR A 85 2.07 -18.04 -1.43
C TYR A 85 0.82 -18.88 -1.63
N MET A 86 0.56 -19.77 -0.67
CA MET A 86 -0.65 -20.59 -0.64
C MET A 86 -1.25 -20.63 0.76
N ARG A 87 -2.56 -20.76 0.82
CA ARG A 87 -3.32 -20.94 2.06
C ARG A 87 -3.66 -22.41 2.27
N LEU A 88 -3.25 -22.95 3.41
CA LEU A 88 -3.58 -24.31 3.83
C LEU A 88 -5.04 -24.40 4.28
N SER A 89 -5.59 -25.61 4.35
CA SER A 89 -6.92 -25.87 4.92
C SER A 89 -7.03 -25.44 6.40
N SER A 90 -5.91 -25.42 7.14
CA SER A 90 -5.81 -24.86 8.49
C SER A 90 -5.95 -23.34 8.54
N GLY A 91 -5.94 -22.67 7.39
CA GLY A 91 -5.97 -21.21 7.27
C GLY A 91 -4.59 -20.55 7.29
N GLN A 92 -3.52 -21.29 7.60
CA GLN A 92 -2.14 -20.77 7.61
C GLN A 92 -1.67 -20.44 6.19
N VAL A 93 -1.00 -19.29 6.04
CA VAL A 93 -0.36 -18.86 4.79
C VAL A 93 1.10 -19.27 4.81
N ILE A 94 1.53 -20.01 3.78
CA ILE A 94 2.91 -20.47 3.64
C ILE A 94 3.45 -20.09 2.26
N ARG A 95 4.77 -19.94 2.15
CA ARG A 95 5.42 -19.77 0.85
C ARG A 95 5.27 -21.06 0.04
N ASN A 96 4.82 -20.94 -1.19
CA ASN A 96 4.66 -22.07 -2.09
C ASN A 96 6.03 -22.50 -2.64
N LYS A 97 6.50 -23.68 -2.23
CA LYS A 97 7.79 -24.23 -2.70
C LYS A 97 7.78 -24.65 -4.17
N ASN A 98 6.59 -24.89 -4.72
CA ASN A 98 6.39 -25.30 -6.12
C ASN A 98 6.17 -24.09 -7.04
N PHE A 99 6.30 -22.87 -6.54
CA PHE A 99 6.19 -21.69 -7.38
C PHE A 99 7.46 -21.54 -8.22
N GLU A 100 7.34 -21.80 -9.52
CA GLU A 100 8.43 -21.66 -10.49
C GLU A 100 8.50 -20.27 -11.13
N GLY A 101 7.53 -19.39 -10.84
CA GLY A 101 7.43 -18.07 -11.44
C GLY A 101 6.27 -17.95 -12.43
N LEU A 102 5.80 -16.73 -12.62
CA LEU A 102 4.83 -16.40 -13.66
C LEU A 102 5.46 -16.50 -15.04
N THR A 103 4.69 -16.93 -16.04
CA THR A 103 5.08 -16.79 -17.45
C THR A 103 5.13 -15.31 -17.84
N VAL A 104 5.80 -14.99 -18.96
CA VAL A 104 5.87 -13.59 -19.45
C VAL A 104 4.48 -13.00 -19.71
N ALA A 105 3.57 -13.80 -20.28
CA ALA A 105 2.20 -13.36 -20.60
C ALA A 105 1.33 -13.17 -19.35
N GLU A 106 1.58 -13.90 -18.27
CA GLU A 106 0.92 -13.70 -16.98
C GLU A 106 1.53 -12.50 -16.26
N ALA A 107 2.86 -12.40 -16.22
CA ALA A 107 3.57 -11.35 -15.51
C ALA A 107 3.28 -9.95 -16.07
N SER A 108 2.82 -9.83 -17.32
CA SER A 108 2.38 -8.57 -17.91
C SER A 108 0.97 -8.14 -17.52
N LYS A 109 0.26 -8.91 -16.68
CA LYS A 109 -1.14 -8.63 -16.30
C LYS A 109 -1.22 -8.25 -14.83
N LEU A 110 -2.07 -7.26 -14.52
CA LEU A 110 -2.33 -6.81 -13.15
C LEU A 110 -2.94 -7.92 -12.28
N LEU A 111 -3.83 -8.75 -12.86
CA LEU A 111 -4.45 -9.90 -12.18
C LEU A 111 -3.47 -10.96 -11.64
N SER A 112 -2.20 -10.90 -12.05
CA SER A 112 -1.16 -11.81 -11.59
C SER A 112 -0.44 -11.33 -10.34
N TYR A 113 -0.82 -10.19 -9.75
CA TYR A 113 -0.21 -9.64 -8.54
C TYR A 113 -1.28 -9.37 -7.48
N PHE A 114 -0.94 -9.72 -6.24
CA PHE A 114 -1.87 -9.73 -5.12
C PHE A 114 -1.32 -8.97 -3.92
N HIS A 115 -2.18 -8.25 -3.22
CA HIS A 115 -1.84 -7.60 -1.94
C HIS A 115 -1.53 -8.62 -0.87
N PHE A 116 -0.36 -8.52 -0.23
CA PHE A 116 0.08 -9.43 0.82
C PHE A 116 -0.40 -8.97 2.21
N ARG A 117 -1.71 -8.98 2.38
CA ARG A 117 -2.43 -8.62 3.62
C ARG A 117 -3.74 -9.40 3.70
N PRO A 118 -4.45 -9.40 4.84
CA PRO A 118 -5.80 -9.94 4.89
C PRO A 118 -6.70 -9.31 3.82
N PRO A 119 -7.45 -10.10 3.05
CA PRO A 119 -8.24 -9.59 1.94
C PRO A 119 -9.39 -8.71 2.43
N ILE A 120 -9.51 -7.54 1.83
CA ILE A 120 -10.54 -6.54 2.10
C ILE A 120 -11.67 -6.69 1.07
N HIS A 121 -11.36 -6.83 -0.23
CA HIS A 121 -12.37 -6.82 -1.29
C HIS A 121 -12.91 -8.22 -1.61
N LEU A 122 -12.07 -9.26 -1.54
CA LEU A 122 -12.42 -10.64 -1.86
C LEU A 122 -13.68 -11.16 -1.13
N PRO A 123 -13.90 -10.87 0.18
CA PRO A 123 -15.11 -11.32 0.88
C PRO A 123 -16.39 -10.70 0.33
N HIS A 124 -16.31 -9.49 -0.22
CA HIS A 124 -17.43 -8.72 -0.77
C HIS A 124 -17.70 -9.03 -2.24
N LYS A 125 -16.85 -9.82 -2.91
CA LYS A 125 -17.09 -10.24 -4.30
C LYS A 125 -18.30 -11.17 -4.41
N PRO A 126 -19.03 -11.15 -5.55
CA PRO A 126 -20.13 -12.07 -5.81
C PRO A 126 -19.73 -13.54 -5.63
N LEU A 127 -20.66 -14.36 -5.12
CA LEU A 127 -20.41 -15.79 -4.87
C LEU A 127 -19.96 -16.53 -6.14
N LEU A 128 -20.54 -16.18 -7.29
CA LEU A 128 -20.22 -16.77 -8.59
C LEU A 128 -18.74 -16.59 -8.96
N ASP A 129 -18.19 -15.40 -8.74
CA ASP A 129 -16.79 -15.10 -9.04
C ASP A 129 -15.87 -15.81 -8.07
N ARG A 130 -16.23 -15.81 -6.78
CA ARG A 130 -15.48 -16.54 -5.74
C ARG A 130 -15.46 -18.05 -5.98
N ALA A 131 -16.49 -18.61 -6.61
CA ALA A 131 -16.56 -20.04 -6.94
C ALA A 131 -15.58 -20.44 -8.07
N ARG A 132 -15.11 -19.49 -8.88
CA ARG A 132 -14.15 -19.73 -9.98
C ARG A 132 -12.69 -19.67 -9.51
N LEU A 133 -12.44 -19.12 -8.33
CA LEU A 133 -11.10 -18.91 -7.78
C LEU A 133 -10.56 -20.18 -7.12
N ASP A 134 -9.25 -20.41 -7.24
CA ASP A 134 -8.59 -21.44 -6.46
C ASP A 134 -8.41 -20.95 -5.01
N LYS A 135 -9.12 -21.54 -4.06
CA LYS A 135 -9.08 -21.10 -2.65
C LYS A 135 -7.69 -21.22 -2.00
N ALA A 136 -6.80 -22.06 -2.53
CA ALA A 136 -5.45 -22.21 -2.01
C ALA A 136 -4.51 -21.11 -2.54
N ILE A 137 -4.71 -20.66 -3.78
CA ILE A 137 -3.80 -19.71 -4.46
C ILE A 137 -4.39 -18.30 -4.52
N ASP A 138 -5.67 -18.17 -4.85
CA ASP A 138 -6.40 -16.93 -5.07
C ASP A 138 -7.16 -16.50 -3.79
N PHE A 139 -6.45 -16.46 -2.67
CA PHE A 139 -7.02 -16.11 -1.36
C PHE A 139 -6.81 -14.65 -0.95
N LEU A 140 -6.11 -13.87 -1.78
CA LEU A 140 -5.75 -12.46 -1.57
C LEU A 140 -6.49 -11.55 -2.54
N ASP A 141 -6.43 -10.23 -2.32
CA ASP A 141 -6.96 -9.24 -3.25
C ASP A 141 -6.00 -8.99 -4.41
N THR A 142 -6.51 -8.95 -5.63
CA THR A 142 -5.75 -8.58 -6.84
C THR A 142 -5.59 -7.07 -6.94
N ILE A 143 -4.44 -6.60 -7.45
CA ILE A 143 -4.21 -5.18 -7.73
C ILE A 143 -5.01 -4.66 -8.93
N GLU A 144 -5.56 -5.55 -9.77
CA GLU A 144 -6.43 -5.17 -10.89
C GLU A 144 -7.71 -4.47 -10.42
N ASP A 145 -8.17 -4.81 -9.22
CA ASP A 145 -9.39 -4.27 -8.62
C ASP A 145 -9.17 -2.94 -7.89
N ASP A 146 -7.93 -2.48 -7.78
CA ASP A 146 -7.61 -1.25 -7.05
C ASP A 146 -8.20 0.00 -7.71
N ASN A 147 -8.46 1.01 -6.89
CA ASN A 147 -9.02 2.28 -7.29
C ASN A 147 -8.05 3.43 -6.92
N PRO A 148 -7.83 4.41 -7.82
CA PRO A 148 -8.40 4.57 -9.16
C PRO A 148 -7.88 3.51 -10.15
N LYS A 149 -8.68 3.18 -11.18
CA LYS A 149 -8.22 2.31 -12.27
C LYS A 149 -7.02 2.95 -12.95
N GLY A 150 -5.96 2.18 -13.18
CA GLY A 150 -4.69 2.70 -13.70
C GLY A 150 -3.69 3.14 -12.62
N CYS A 151 -3.97 2.93 -11.33
CA CYS A 151 -3.05 3.25 -10.24
C CYS A 151 -1.78 2.39 -10.16
N TRP A 152 -1.66 1.38 -11.03
CA TRP A 152 -0.51 0.52 -11.16
C TRP A 152 0.02 0.56 -12.58
N SER A 153 1.35 0.57 -12.72
CA SER A 153 2.03 0.49 -14.00
C SER A 153 2.90 -0.75 -14.06
N ILE A 154 2.78 -1.53 -15.13
CA ILE A 154 3.66 -2.67 -15.42
C ILE A 154 4.58 -2.30 -16.58
N THR A 155 5.89 -2.48 -16.38
CA THR A 155 6.91 -2.28 -17.42
C THR A 155 7.71 -3.56 -17.62
N LEU A 156 7.86 -3.97 -18.88
CA LEU A 156 8.68 -5.10 -19.30
C LEU A 156 10.04 -4.60 -19.79
N GLU A 157 11.11 -5.08 -19.18
CA GLU A 157 12.48 -4.67 -19.46
C GLU A 157 13.33 -5.84 -19.95
N ARG A 158 14.44 -5.53 -20.63
CA ARG A 158 15.48 -6.50 -21.03
C ARG A 158 14.96 -7.68 -21.89
N GLY A 159 14.02 -7.40 -22.79
CA GLY A 159 13.37 -8.42 -23.62
C GLY A 159 12.42 -9.30 -22.80
N SER A 160 11.61 -8.67 -21.94
CA SER A 160 10.61 -9.34 -21.09
C SER A 160 11.17 -10.30 -20.05
N ARG A 161 12.47 -10.20 -19.73
CA ARG A 161 13.13 -11.00 -18.68
C ARG A 161 13.00 -10.37 -17.30
N LEU A 162 12.62 -9.10 -17.23
CA LEU A 162 12.41 -8.36 -16.00
C LEU A 162 11.06 -7.65 -16.10
N VAL A 163 10.21 -7.86 -15.11
CA VAL A 163 8.96 -7.12 -14.94
C VAL A 163 9.10 -6.20 -13.75
N LEU A 164 8.71 -4.93 -13.95
CA LEU A 164 8.62 -3.93 -12.90
C LEU A 164 7.15 -3.56 -12.73
N VAL A 165 6.64 -3.68 -11.50
CA VAL A 165 5.30 -3.23 -11.13
C VAL A 165 5.46 -2.04 -10.20
N LYS A 166 4.91 -0.88 -10.57
CA LYS A 166 5.08 0.39 -9.87
C LYS A 166 3.73 0.91 -9.39
N SER A 167 3.68 1.42 -8.16
CA SER A 167 2.51 2.15 -7.67
C SER A 167 2.56 3.61 -8.13
N LEU A 168 1.42 4.13 -8.60
CA LEU A 168 1.25 5.55 -8.91
C LEU A 168 0.61 6.33 -7.76
N LEU A 169 0.01 5.63 -6.78
CA LEU A 169 -0.48 6.21 -5.53
C LEU A 169 0.66 6.45 -4.54
N TRP A 170 1.59 5.50 -4.44
CA TRP A 170 2.77 5.59 -3.60
C TRP A 170 4.02 5.64 -4.47
N LEU A 171 4.33 6.83 -4.96
CA LEU A 171 5.49 7.07 -5.80
C LEU A 171 6.76 6.66 -5.05
N GLY A 172 7.56 5.81 -5.69
CA GLY A 172 8.75 5.21 -5.10
C GLY A 172 8.64 3.71 -4.82
N TYR A 173 7.42 3.15 -4.81
CA TYR A 173 7.25 1.71 -4.72
C TYR A 173 7.51 1.01 -6.06
N VAL A 174 8.37 -0.01 -6.03
CA VAL A 174 8.64 -0.89 -7.17
C VAL A 174 8.75 -2.33 -6.70
N LEU A 175 7.95 -3.22 -7.30
CA LEU A 175 8.18 -4.66 -7.29
C LEU A 175 8.93 -5.06 -8.55
N TYR A 176 9.94 -5.90 -8.41
CA TYR A 176 10.58 -6.60 -9.52
C TYR A 176 10.21 -8.08 -9.51
N HIS A 177 10.03 -8.66 -10.69
CA HIS A 177 9.84 -10.10 -10.89
C HIS A 177 10.62 -10.57 -12.11
N LEU A 178 11.27 -11.74 -12.01
CA LEU A 178 11.94 -12.40 -13.13
C LEU A 178 11.04 -13.55 -13.63
N PRO A 179 10.32 -13.38 -14.76
CA PRO A 179 9.41 -14.40 -15.29
C PRO A 179 10.10 -15.76 -15.49
N GLY A 180 9.36 -16.84 -15.25
CA GLY A 180 9.90 -18.20 -15.26
C GLY A 180 10.88 -18.52 -14.13
N THR A 181 10.95 -17.66 -13.09
CA THR A 181 11.70 -17.96 -11.87
C THR A 181 10.91 -17.56 -10.62
N ASN A 182 11.30 -18.10 -9.47
CA ASN A 182 10.75 -17.72 -8.17
C ASN A 182 11.37 -16.44 -7.57
N LYS A 183 12.13 -15.67 -8.37
CA LYS A 183 12.86 -14.49 -7.93
C LYS A 183 12.02 -13.24 -8.15
N TYR A 184 11.58 -12.65 -7.05
CA TYR A 184 10.90 -11.37 -6.99
C TYR A 184 11.24 -10.68 -5.67
N GLY A 185 10.96 -9.39 -5.62
CA GLY A 185 11.07 -8.59 -4.40
C GLY A 185 10.55 -7.20 -4.65
N SER A 186 10.41 -6.41 -3.59
CA SER A 186 9.96 -5.04 -3.70
C SER A 186 10.80 -4.12 -2.83
N ILE A 187 10.78 -2.85 -3.19
CA ILE A 187 11.43 -1.79 -2.44
C ILE A 187 10.59 -0.52 -2.56
N TYR A 188 10.56 0.26 -1.49
CA TYR A 188 10.05 1.62 -1.49
C TYR A 188 11.21 2.59 -1.32
N VAL A 189 11.35 3.54 -2.25
CA VAL A 189 12.29 4.65 -2.15
C VAL A 189 11.55 5.93 -2.53
N GLY A 190 11.16 6.72 -1.54
CA GLY A 190 10.35 7.92 -1.76
C GLY A 190 10.20 8.77 -0.51
N THR A 191 9.38 9.82 -0.61
CA THR A 191 9.13 10.79 0.46
C THR A 191 8.06 10.36 1.47
N GLY A 192 7.37 9.25 1.23
CA GLY A 192 6.25 8.80 2.05
C GLY A 192 4.96 9.60 1.82
N GLU A 193 4.83 10.26 0.68
CA GLU A 193 3.65 11.05 0.31
C GLU A 193 2.68 10.22 -0.54
N TYR A 194 1.40 10.24 -0.14
CA TYR A 194 0.33 9.61 -0.90
C TYR A 194 -0.17 10.55 -2.01
N ASN A 195 -0.21 10.07 -3.25
CA ASN A 195 -0.65 10.85 -4.39
C ASN A 195 -2.19 10.94 -4.45
N VAL A 196 -2.73 11.92 -3.73
CA VAL A 196 -4.18 12.22 -3.73
C VAL A 196 -4.70 12.71 -5.08
N ASP A 197 -3.82 13.29 -5.90
CA ASP A 197 -4.18 13.93 -7.16
C ASP A 197 -4.21 12.95 -8.34
N LEU A 198 -3.82 11.69 -8.13
CA LEU A 198 -3.77 10.67 -9.17
C LEU A 198 -5.05 10.58 -10.03
N PRO A 199 -6.28 10.64 -9.49
CA PRO A 199 -7.49 10.61 -10.30
C PRO A 199 -7.61 11.75 -11.33
N PHE A 200 -6.92 12.87 -11.11
CA PHE A 200 -6.90 14.01 -12.04
C PHE A 200 -5.72 13.94 -13.04
N MET A 201 -4.79 13.02 -12.83
CA MET A 201 -3.59 12.81 -13.67
C MET A 201 -3.77 11.68 -14.69
N LEU A 202 -4.79 10.84 -14.53
CA LEU A 202 -5.09 9.67 -15.36
C LEU A 202 -6.02 9.99 -16.54
#